data_AF-A0A7Y1YUI7-F1
#
_entry.id   AF-A0A7Y1YUI7-F1
#
_cell.length_a   1.000
_cell.length_b   1.000
_cell.length_c   1.000
_cell.angle_alpha   90.00
_cell.angle_beta   90.00
_cell.angle_gamma   90.00
#
_symmetry.space_group_name_H-M   'P 1'
#
loop_
_entity.id
_entity.type
_entity.pdbx_description
1 polymer ?
#
loop_
_entity_poly.entity_id
_entity_poly.type
_entity_poly.pdbx_seq_one_letter_code
_entity_poly.pdbx_strand_id
1 'polypeptide(L)' 'DEGGFLEVHPDVTQLVKKNQVIASLRNIFGEVIKEYRAKEDGVVVGKSTHPVAQSGSRILHLGILNS' A
#
# COMPACT_ATOMS: atom_id res chain seq x y z
N ASP A 1 1.49 -18.70 0.42
CA ASP A 1 0.69 -17.58 -0.09
C ASP A 1 -0.51 -17.38 0.81
N GLU A 2 -0.47 -16.34 1.63
CA GLU A 2 -1.63 -15.97 2.45
C GLU A 2 -2.61 -15.23 1.57
N GLY A 3 -3.81 -15.80 1.39
CA GLY A 3 -4.92 -15.11 0.75
C GLY A 3 -5.43 -13.96 1.64
N GLY A 4 -5.96 -12.91 1.03
CA GLY A 4 -6.50 -11.78 1.77
C GLY A 4 -6.90 -10.63 0.87
N PHE A 5 -7.48 -9.60 1.48
CA PHE A 5 -7.86 -8.36 0.82
C PHE A 5 -6.79 -7.30 1.10
N LEU A 6 -6.22 -6.73 0.03
CA LEU A 6 -5.29 -5.62 0.13
C LEU A 6 -6.06 -4.31 0.21
N GLU A 7 -5.84 -3.56 1.29
CA GLU A 7 -6.36 -2.21 1.48
C GLU A 7 -5.22 -1.21 1.31
N VAL A 8 -5.35 -0.28 0.36
CA VAL A 8 -4.36 0.80 0.14
C VAL A 8 -4.89 2.09 0.73
N HIS A 9 -4.24 2.57 1.79
CA HIS A 9 -4.74 3.66 2.62
C HIS A 9 -4.60 5.05 2.00
N PRO A 10 -3.45 5.46 1.42
CA PRO A 10 -3.30 6.83 0.94
C PRO A 10 -4.07 7.06 -0.36
N ASP A 11 -4.46 8.31 -0.61
CA ASP A 11 -5.05 8.74 -1.87
C ASP A 11 -4.00 9.24 -2.86
N VAL A 12 -4.37 9.29 -4.14
CA VAL A 12 -3.53 9.94 -5.16
C VAL A 12 -3.35 11.40 -4.78
N THR A 13 -2.16 11.95 -5.02
CA THR A 13 -1.66 13.27 -4.59
C THR A 13 -1.32 13.40 -3.10
N GLN A 14 -1.60 12.39 -2.28
CA GLN A 14 -1.23 12.42 -0.87
C GLN A 14 0.28 12.22 -0.67
N LEU A 15 0.83 12.97 0.30
CA LEU A 15 2.20 12.80 0.78
C LEU A 15 2.27 11.63 1.78
N VAL A 16 3.32 10.82 1.65
CA VAL A 16 3.66 9.76 2.60
C VAL A 16 5.10 9.92 3.07
N LYS A 17 5.36 9.46 4.30
CA LYS A 17 6.69 9.43 4.90
C LYS A 17 7.32 8.04 4.85
N LYS A 18 8.65 7.97 4.83
CA LYS A 18 9.39 6.73 5.01
C LYS A 18 8.89 6.00 6.26
N ASN A 19 8.71 4.68 6.12
CA ASN A 19 8.16 3.77 7.12
C ASN A 19 6.66 3.96 7.47
N GLN A 20 5.96 4.92 6.87
CA GLN A 20 4.50 5.05 7.02
C GLN A 20 3.81 3.82 6.42
N VAL A 21 2.79 3.30 7.10
CA VAL A 21 1.94 2.22 6.59
C VAL A 21 1.13 2.76 5.40
N ILE A 22 1.28 2.13 4.24
CA ILE A 22 0.60 2.51 3.00
C ILE A 22 -0.42 1.48 2.55
N ALA A 23 -0.32 0.24 3.02
CA ALA A 23 -1.33 -0.77 2.78
C ALA A 23 -1.32 -1.83 3.88
N SER A 24 -2.47 -2.48 4.06
CA SER A 24 -2.63 -3.64 4.93
C SER A 24 -3.23 -4.80 4.16
N LEU A 25 -2.75 -6.01 4.44
CA LEU A 25 -3.39 -7.25 4.01
C LEU A 25 -4.30 -7.72 5.15
N ARG A 26 -5.57 -7.96 4.82
CA ARG A 26 -6.57 -8.43 5.78
C ARG A 26 -7.09 -9.81 5.43
N ASN A 27 -7.36 -10.63 6.43
CA ASN A 27 -8.05 -11.89 6.25
C ASN A 27 -9.57 -11.67 6.05
N ILE A 28 -10.32 -12.76 5.87
CA ILE A 28 -11.78 -12.73 5.68
C ILE A 28 -12.57 -12.16 6.88
N PHE A 29 -11.95 -12.13 8.06
CA PHE A 29 -12.52 -11.56 9.28
C PHE A 29 -12.17 -10.07 9.45
N GLY A 30 -11.42 -9.48 8.50
CA GLY A 30 -11.00 -8.08 8.53
C GLY A 30 -9.76 -7.82 9.38
N GLU A 31 -9.14 -8.84 9.95
CA GLU A 31 -7.95 -8.72 10.79
C GLU A 31 -6.73 -8.43 9.92
N VAL A 32 -5.89 -7.48 10.35
CA VAL A 32 -4.63 -7.17 9.67
C VAL A 32 -3.63 -8.28 9.94
N ILE A 33 -3.23 -8.98 8.89
CA ILE A 33 -2.22 -10.04 8.94
C ILE A 33 -0.84 -9.54 8.49
N LYS A 34 -0.80 -8.45 7.71
CA LYS A 34 0.46 -7.83 7.25
C LYS A 34 0.30 -6.36 6.93
N GLU A 35 1.34 -5.57 7.20
CA GLU A 35 1.45 -4.18 6.77
C GLU A 35 2.56 -3.98 5.75
N TYR A 36 2.34 -3.04 4.83
CA TYR A 36 3.33 -2.58 3.87
C TYR A 36 3.64 -1.12 4.14
N ARG A 37 4.94 -0.80 4.16
CA ARG A 37 5.43 0.53 4.52
C ARG A 37 6.11 1.21 3.34
N ALA A 38 5.97 2.53 3.24
CA ALA A 38 6.69 3.32 2.26
C ALA A 38 8.19 3.25 2.52
N LYS A 39 8.99 3.06 1.45
CA LYS A 39 10.46 2.96 1.57
C LYS A 39 11.15 4.31 1.67
N GLU A 40 10.52 5.36 1.15
CA GLU A 40 11.04 6.73 1.12
C GLU A 40 9.89 7.74 1.30
N ASP A 41 10.25 8.99 1.55
CA ASP A 41 9.32 10.12 1.49
C ASP A 41 8.90 10.37 0.04
N GLY A 42 7.59 10.56 -0.19
CA GLY A 42 7.09 10.72 -1.55
C GLY A 42 5.64 11.16 -1.66
N VAL A 43 5.20 11.34 -2.90
CA VAL A 43 3.81 11.63 -3.29
C VAL A 43 3.22 10.42 -4.03
N VAL A 44 2.00 10.04 -3.69
CA VAL A 44 1.30 8.95 -4.38
C VAL A 44 0.84 9.44 -5.76
N VAL A 45 1.39 8.86 -6.82
CA VAL A 45 1.03 9.18 -8.22
C VAL A 45 -0.13 8.32 -8.71
N GLY A 46 -0.22 7.09 -8.21
CA GLY A 46 -1.30 6.15 -8.52
C GLY A 46 -1.36 5.04 -7.49
N LYS A 47 -2.53 4.43 -7.31
CA LYS A 47 -2.73 3.31 -6.37
C LYS A 47 -3.55 2.19 -6.99
N SER A 48 -3.35 0.97 -6.51
CA SER A 48 -4.27 -0.12 -6.82
C SER A 48 -5.58 0.06 -6.04
N THR A 49 -6.69 -0.12 -6.73
CA THR A 49 -8.04 -0.10 -6.16
C THR A 49 -8.69 -1.49 -6.13
N HIS A 50 -8.07 -2.48 -6.77
CA HIS A 50 -8.57 -3.86 -6.75
C HIS A 50 -8.12 -4.53 -5.45
N PRO A 51 -9.05 -4.94 -4.58
CA PRO A 51 -8.70 -5.49 -3.26
C PRO A 51 -8.17 -6.92 -3.35
N VAL A 52 -8.47 -7.62 -4.45
CA VAL A 52 -7.90 -8.96 -4.74
C VAL A 52 -6.55 -8.76 -5.41
N ALA A 53 -5.51 -8.65 -4.61
CA ALA A 53 -4.14 -8.54 -5.07
C ALA A 53 -3.46 -9.92 -5.02
N GLN A 54 -3.03 -10.45 -6.15
CA GLN A 54 -2.16 -11.63 -6.20
C GLN A 54 -0.76 -11.26 -5.70
N SER A 55 0.02 -12.24 -5.23
CA SER A 55 1.44 -12.06 -4.88
C SER A 55 2.19 -11.33 -6.02
N GLY A 56 2.88 -10.25 -5.68
CA GLY A 56 3.61 -9.40 -6.64
C GLY A 56 2.79 -8.29 -7.30
N SER A 57 1.50 -8.14 -6.96
CA SER A 57 0.69 -7.00 -7.42
C SER A 57 1.26 -5.67 -6.94
N ARG A 58 1.07 -4.61 -7.74
CA ARG A 58 1.52 -3.26 -7.39
C ARG A 58 0.56 -2.66 -6.36
N ILE A 59 1.11 -2.12 -5.26
CA ILE A 59 0.34 -1.42 -4.22
C ILE A 59 0.06 0.02 -4.66
N LEU A 60 1.12 0.78 -4.93
CA LEU A 60 1.05 2.15 -5.42
C LEU A 60 2.31 2.52 -6.21
N HIS A 61 2.22 3.61 -6.98
CA HIS A 61 3.34 4.29 -7.61
C HIS A 61 3.71 5.51 -6.78
N LEU A 62 4.95 5.57 -6.30
CA LEU A 62 5.46 6.62 -5.42
C LEU A 62 6.45 7.51 -6.19
N GLY A 63 6.14 8.80 -6.30
CA GLY A 63 7.11 9.80 -6.71
C GLY A 63 7.98 10.18 -5.52
N ILE A 64 9.30 9.97 -5.59
CA ILE A 64 10.23 10.23 -4.48
C ILE A 64 10.57 11.72 -4.44
N LEU A 65 10.52 12.33 -3.25
CA LEU A 65 10.69 13.79 -3.11
C LEU A 65 12.14 14.25 -3.00
N ASN A 66 13.06 13.41 -2.52
CA ASN A 66 14.50 13.70 -2.50
C ASN A 66 15.25 12.38 -2.71
N SER A 67 16.21 12.36 -3.66
CA SER A 67 17.12 11.23 -3.93
C SER A 67 18.54 11.59 -3.51
#